data_AF-A0A2E1AVK6-F1
#
_entry.id   AF-A0A2E1AVK6-F1
#
_cell.length_a   1.000
_cell.length_b   1.000
_cell.length_c   1.000
_cell.angle_alpha   90.00
_cell.angle_beta   90.00
_cell.angle_gamma   90.00
#
_symmetry.space_group_name_H-M   'P 1'
#
loop_
_entity.id
_entity.type
_entity.pdbx_description
1 polymer ?
#
loop_
_entity_poly.entity_id
_entity_poly.type
_entity_poly.pdbx_seq_one_letter_code
_entity_poly.pdbx_strand_id
1 'polypeptide(L)'
;MDEVVYDLLNFESQIENKRFHDTIKEIVQQETNISKVKLSTDQLNSLIAILFSYGLHYDELVEEKRYRFLNALIEEKLPLFQVSQTFAGHLLNNLDQGAKEEFQLLLQMEHNIEEILSNERLLDFVEMELLDPTTSFRKWEYGRYVMAYVGQTVFGHIKWDNVLDKKSCLQKLGEQLDIQDGKMDSQEKLFLQMMAKGMLEPQKINIAEFLLVGSYVQENMMRLSARTTDMSKILGSFIQKEVSRQKGKEGPSL
;
A
#
# COMPACT_ATOMS: atom_id res chain seq x y z
N MET A 1 6.20 32.63 11.35
CA MET A 1 6.33 31.17 11.20
C MET A 1 6.31 30.94 9.71
N ASP A 2 7.47 30.63 9.14
CA ASP A 2 7.55 30.28 7.73
C ASP A 2 6.81 28.94 7.54
N GLU A 3 5.94 28.88 6.55
CA GLU A 3 5.27 27.64 6.15
C GLU A 3 6.35 26.63 5.79
N VAL A 4 6.45 25.54 6.55
CA VAL A 4 7.28 24.39 6.16
C VAL A 4 6.59 23.77 4.96
N VAL A 5 7.09 24.08 3.76
CA VAL A 5 6.67 23.45 2.52
C VAL A 5 7.34 22.08 2.46
N TYR A 6 6.57 21.03 2.77
CA TYR A 6 7.04 19.66 2.57
C TYR A 6 6.97 19.32 1.08
N ASP A 7 8.08 18.85 0.51
CA ASP A 7 8.10 18.32 -0.85
C ASP A 7 7.26 17.04 -0.92
N LEU A 8 6.11 17.18 -1.57
CA LEU A 8 5.17 16.07 -1.80
C LEU A 8 5.79 15.02 -2.70
N LEU A 9 5.54 13.75 -2.41
CA LEU A 9 5.93 12.66 -3.29
C LEU A 9 5.31 12.84 -4.68
N ASN A 10 6.17 12.81 -5.68
CA ASN A 10 5.73 12.70 -7.06
C ASN A 10 5.26 11.28 -7.35
N PHE A 11 3.94 11.07 -7.35
CA PHE A 11 3.29 9.82 -7.71
C PHE A 11 3.13 9.62 -9.22
N GLU A 12 3.44 10.62 -10.05
CA GLU A 12 3.32 10.55 -11.52
C GLU A 12 4.55 9.92 -12.18
N SER A 13 5.70 9.95 -11.50
CA SER A 13 6.92 9.28 -11.97
C SER A 13 6.67 7.79 -12.14
N GLN A 14 7.02 7.27 -13.32
CA GLN A 14 6.92 5.84 -13.60
C GLN A 14 7.79 5.05 -12.63
N ILE A 15 7.22 4.00 -12.05
CA ILE A 15 7.97 3.02 -11.26
C ILE A 15 8.35 1.87 -12.19
N GLU A 16 9.61 1.49 -12.17
CA GLU A 16 10.08 0.27 -12.82
C GLU A 16 9.39 -0.94 -12.19
N ASN A 17 8.71 -1.74 -13.00
CA ASN A 17 7.88 -2.85 -12.52
C ASN A 17 8.66 -4.16 -12.38
N LYS A 18 9.96 -4.08 -12.05
CA LYS A 18 10.79 -5.27 -11.89
C LYS A 18 10.46 -5.96 -10.57
N ARG A 19 10.07 -7.23 -10.64
CA ARG A 19 9.80 -8.06 -9.48
C ARG A 19 11.08 -8.69 -8.96
N PHE A 20 11.24 -8.75 -7.64
CA PHE A 20 12.44 -9.34 -7.04
C PHE A 20 12.54 -10.85 -7.33
N HIS A 21 11.42 -11.55 -7.46
CA HIS A 21 11.41 -12.94 -7.92
C HIS A 21 12.10 -13.11 -9.28
N ASP A 22 11.88 -12.17 -10.20
CA ASP A 22 12.53 -12.19 -11.52
C ASP A 22 14.02 -11.82 -11.42
N THR A 23 14.38 -10.89 -10.53
CA THR A 23 15.78 -10.62 -10.18
C THR A 23 16.51 -11.88 -9.71
N ILE A 24 15.91 -12.67 -8.81
CA ILE A 24 16.51 -13.94 -8.35
C ILE A 24 16.72 -14.90 -9.53
N LYS A 25 15.69 -15.07 -10.40
CA LYS A 25 15.81 -15.96 -11.57
C LYS A 25 16.94 -15.53 -12.51
N GLU A 26 17.06 -14.24 -12.80
CA GLU A 26 18.11 -13.72 -13.67
C GLU A 26 19.51 -14.00 -13.13
N ILE A 27 19.73 -13.75 -11.83
CA ILE A 27 21.02 -13.97 -11.18
C ILE A 27 21.38 -15.46 -11.18
N VAL A 28 20.41 -16.32 -10.84
CA VAL A 28 20.60 -17.79 -10.85
C VAL A 28 20.92 -18.31 -12.26
N GLN A 29 20.25 -17.78 -13.28
CA GLN A 29 20.52 -18.14 -14.69
C GLN A 29 21.89 -17.71 -15.17
N GLN A 30 22.48 -16.67 -14.58
CA GLN A 30 23.82 -16.17 -14.91
C GLN A 30 24.94 -16.96 -14.19
N GLU A 31 24.62 -18.07 -13.50
CA GLU A 31 25.55 -18.89 -12.71
C GLU A 31 26.42 -18.06 -11.74
N THR A 32 25.91 -16.91 -11.31
CA THR A 32 26.65 -15.97 -10.47
C THR A 32 26.60 -16.44 -9.02
N ASN A 33 27.68 -16.23 -8.26
CA ASN A 33 27.68 -16.50 -6.83
C ASN A 33 26.65 -15.59 -6.13
N ILE A 34 25.47 -16.13 -5.80
CA ILE A 34 24.34 -15.37 -5.23
C ILE A 34 24.65 -14.75 -3.86
N SER A 35 25.70 -15.18 -3.18
CA SER A 35 26.14 -14.57 -1.91
C SER A 35 26.89 -13.24 -2.09
N LYS A 36 27.35 -12.93 -3.31
CA LYS A 36 28.09 -11.71 -3.65
C LYS A 36 27.78 -11.27 -5.08
N VAL A 37 26.72 -10.47 -5.22
CA VAL A 37 26.23 -10.02 -6.53
C VAL A 37 26.14 -8.51 -6.55
N LYS A 38 26.68 -7.88 -7.60
CA LYS A 38 26.43 -6.48 -7.90
C LYS A 38 25.15 -6.37 -8.71
N LEU A 39 24.17 -5.63 -8.19
CA LEU A 39 22.84 -5.51 -8.79
C LEU A 39 22.76 -4.33 -9.76
N SER A 40 21.96 -4.46 -10.82
CA SER A 40 21.52 -3.29 -11.60
C SER A 40 20.57 -2.41 -10.78
N THR A 41 20.30 -1.19 -11.25
CA THR A 41 19.35 -0.26 -10.61
C THR A 41 18.00 -0.91 -10.35
N ASP A 42 17.38 -1.49 -11.37
CA ASP A 42 16.07 -2.14 -11.26
C ASP A 42 16.09 -3.33 -10.30
N GLN A 43 17.20 -4.10 -10.28
CA GLN A 43 17.37 -5.25 -9.40
C GLN A 43 17.48 -4.79 -7.94
N LEU A 44 18.29 -3.76 -7.66
CA LEU A 44 18.42 -3.18 -6.32
C LEU A 44 17.10 -2.54 -5.85
N ASN A 45 16.40 -1.81 -6.73
CA ASN A 45 15.07 -1.24 -6.45
C ASN A 45 14.08 -2.34 -6.04
N SER A 46 14.07 -3.47 -6.76
CA SER A 46 13.19 -4.59 -6.46
C SER A 46 13.50 -5.24 -5.10
N LEU A 47 14.78 -5.34 -4.72
CA LEU A 47 15.20 -5.83 -3.40
C LEU A 47 14.79 -4.85 -2.29
N ILE A 48 15.03 -3.56 -2.48
CA ILE A 48 14.62 -2.50 -1.54
C ILE A 48 13.11 -2.53 -1.31
N ALA A 49 12.31 -2.71 -2.37
CA ALA A 49 10.86 -2.79 -2.24
C ALA A 49 10.40 -3.98 -1.37
N ILE A 50 11.10 -5.12 -1.45
CA ILE A 50 10.85 -6.28 -0.58
C ILE A 50 11.24 -5.96 0.87
N LEU A 51 12.45 -5.42 1.10
CA LEU A 51 12.93 -5.09 2.44
C LEU A 51 12.07 -4.01 3.11
N PHE A 52 11.65 -3.00 2.36
CA PHE A 52 10.71 -1.98 2.82
C PHE A 52 9.36 -2.59 3.21
N SER A 53 8.76 -3.41 2.33
CA SER A 53 7.48 -4.06 2.64
C SER A 53 7.59 -5.01 3.84
N TYR A 54 8.74 -5.68 3.98
CA TYR A 54 9.04 -6.51 5.13
C TYR A 54 9.12 -5.69 6.42
N GLY A 55 9.95 -4.64 6.45
CA GLY A 55 10.16 -3.77 7.61
C GLY A 55 8.90 -3.04 8.03
N LEU A 56 8.14 -2.49 7.08
CA LEU A 56 6.92 -1.71 7.36
C LEU A 56 5.85 -2.51 8.12
N HIS A 57 5.83 -3.83 7.94
CA HIS A 57 4.86 -4.73 8.55
C HIS A 57 5.49 -5.73 9.54
N TYR A 58 6.77 -5.55 9.87
CA TYR A 58 7.58 -6.51 10.64
C TYR A 58 7.06 -6.69 12.07
N ASP A 59 6.77 -5.59 12.75
CA ASP A 59 6.37 -5.57 14.16
C ASP A 59 4.97 -6.14 14.41
N GLU A 60 4.14 -6.18 13.36
CA GLU A 60 2.78 -6.74 13.42
C GLU A 60 2.75 -8.27 13.36
N LEU A 61 3.91 -8.89 13.17
CA LEU A 61 4.07 -10.34 13.07
C LEU A 61 4.78 -10.89 14.30
N VAL A 62 4.19 -11.96 14.86
CA VAL A 62 4.88 -12.81 15.83
C VAL A 62 6.17 -13.36 15.21
N GLU A 63 7.21 -13.46 16.04
CA GLU A 63 8.59 -13.69 15.61
C GLU A 63 8.73 -14.92 14.69
N GLU A 64 8.03 -16.01 15.02
CA GLU A 64 8.10 -17.28 14.30
C GLU A 64 7.53 -17.22 12.87
N LYS A 65 6.74 -16.19 12.56
CA LYS A 65 6.15 -15.99 11.23
C LYS A 65 6.98 -15.08 10.33
N ARG A 66 7.94 -14.33 10.87
CA ARG A 66 8.68 -13.28 10.14
C ARG A 66 9.46 -13.85 8.95
N TYR A 67 10.20 -14.94 9.14
CA TYR A 67 10.92 -15.60 8.05
C TYR A 67 9.97 -16.09 6.93
N ARG A 68 8.84 -16.69 7.30
CA ARG A 68 7.84 -17.18 6.33
C ARG A 68 7.18 -16.02 5.58
N PHE A 69 6.97 -14.90 6.26
CA PHE A 69 6.42 -13.70 5.66
C PHE A 69 7.37 -13.13 4.60
N LEU A 70 8.67 -13.03 4.89
CA LEU A 70 9.66 -12.58 3.91
C LEU A 70 9.62 -13.44 2.64
N ASN A 71 9.62 -14.77 2.79
CA ASN A 71 9.51 -15.68 1.65
C ASN A 71 8.20 -15.48 0.88
N ALA A 72 7.08 -15.26 1.57
CA ALA A 72 5.81 -14.99 0.92
C ALA A 72 5.79 -13.67 0.13
N LEU A 73 6.53 -12.65 0.58
CA LEU A 73 6.74 -11.41 -0.19
C LEU A 73 7.57 -11.67 -1.45
N ILE A 74 8.69 -12.39 -1.31
CA ILE A 74 9.59 -12.72 -2.43
C ILE A 74 8.86 -13.56 -3.49
N GLU A 75 8.08 -14.55 -3.07
CA GLU A 75 7.31 -15.43 -3.96
C GLU A 75 6.00 -14.80 -4.44
N GLU A 76 5.72 -13.55 -4.09
CA GLU A 76 4.51 -12.80 -4.47
C GLU A 76 3.19 -13.48 -4.08
N LYS A 77 3.19 -14.26 -2.99
CA LYS A 77 2.01 -14.99 -2.51
C LYS A 77 0.98 -14.11 -1.82
N LEU A 78 1.30 -12.84 -1.57
CA LEU A 78 0.46 -11.87 -0.86
C LEU A 78 0.23 -10.62 -1.72
N PRO A 79 -0.70 -10.64 -2.69
CA PRO A 79 -0.85 -9.58 -3.69
C PRO A 79 -1.11 -8.19 -3.10
N LEU A 80 -1.78 -8.08 -1.94
CA LEU A 80 -2.07 -6.79 -1.33
C LEU A 80 -0.80 -6.05 -0.90
N PHE A 81 0.29 -6.77 -0.57
CA PHE A 81 1.58 -6.17 -0.19
C PHE A 81 2.29 -5.48 -1.34
N GLN A 82 1.80 -5.65 -2.58
CA GLN A 82 2.26 -4.83 -3.70
C GLN A 82 2.03 -3.34 -3.43
N VAL A 83 1.04 -2.95 -2.62
CA VAL A 83 0.84 -1.54 -2.24
C VAL A 83 2.08 -0.96 -1.54
N SER A 84 2.71 -1.71 -0.64
CA SER A 84 3.91 -1.26 0.07
C SER A 84 5.13 -1.32 -0.86
N GLN A 85 5.23 -2.36 -1.69
CA GLN A 85 6.33 -2.50 -2.65
C GLN A 85 6.33 -1.38 -3.70
N THR A 86 5.17 -1.00 -4.25
CA THR A 86 5.09 0.08 -5.24
C THR A 86 5.23 1.44 -4.58
N PHE A 87 4.77 1.62 -3.34
CA PHE A 87 5.05 2.83 -2.57
C PHE A 87 6.55 3.04 -2.36
N ALA A 88 7.32 1.98 -2.08
CA ALA A 88 8.79 2.05 -2.00
C ALA A 88 9.40 2.61 -3.29
N GLY A 89 8.90 2.21 -4.46
CA GLY A 89 9.32 2.77 -5.75
C GLY A 89 9.07 4.27 -5.86
N HIS A 90 7.95 4.76 -5.34
CA HIS A 90 7.70 6.21 -5.26
C HIS A 90 8.68 6.91 -4.32
N LEU A 91 9.02 6.31 -3.17
CA LEU A 91 10.05 6.89 -2.28
C LEU A 91 11.41 6.98 -2.98
N LEU A 92 11.83 5.91 -3.67
CA LEU A 92 13.09 5.87 -4.42
C LEU A 92 13.17 6.92 -5.53
N ASN A 93 12.05 7.20 -6.21
CA ASN A 93 11.97 8.27 -7.20
C ASN A 93 12.06 9.68 -6.60
N ASN A 94 11.90 9.83 -5.29
CA ASN A 94 11.82 11.10 -4.58
C ASN A 94 12.90 11.23 -3.48
N LEU A 95 13.98 10.45 -3.55
CA LEU A 95 15.11 10.58 -2.64
C LEU A 95 15.71 11.99 -2.69
N ASP A 96 16.10 12.51 -1.54
CA ASP A 96 16.87 13.74 -1.46
C ASP A 96 18.30 13.54 -1.98
N GLN A 97 19.10 14.60 -2.01
CA GLN A 97 20.45 14.53 -2.56
C GLN A 97 21.36 13.58 -1.77
N GLY A 98 21.25 13.55 -0.44
CA GLY A 98 22.09 12.69 0.41
C GLY A 98 21.72 11.22 0.25
N ALA A 99 20.42 10.91 0.28
CA ALA A 99 19.92 9.57 0.08
C ALA A 99 20.21 9.05 -1.35
N LYS A 100 20.21 9.93 -2.37
CA LYS A 100 20.64 9.57 -3.73
C LYS A 100 22.11 9.15 -3.78
N GLU A 101 22.99 9.87 -3.08
CA GLU A 101 24.42 9.53 -3.03
C GLU A 101 24.63 8.18 -2.36
N GLU A 102 23.95 7.92 -1.24
CA GLU A 102 24.00 6.62 -0.57
C GLU A 102 23.47 5.48 -1.46
N PHE A 103 22.35 5.71 -2.15
CA PHE A 103 21.82 4.75 -3.13
C PHE A 103 22.83 4.44 -4.25
N GLN A 104 23.58 5.45 -4.76
CA GLN A 104 24.64 5.21 -5.73
C GLN A 104 25.79 4.37 -5.18
N LEU A 105 26.13 4.53 -3.89
CA LEU A 105 27.13 3.68 -3.24
C LEU A 105 26.65 2.23 -3.13
N LEU A 106 25.39 2.02 -2.76
CA LEU A 106 24.79 0.68 -2.72
C LEU A 106 24.81 -0.01 -4.09
N LEU A 107 24.61 0.72 -5.19
CA LEU A 107 24.75 0.18 -6.54
C LEU A 107 26.18 -0.28 -6.88
N GLN A 108 27.20 0.28 -6.21
CA GLN A 108 28.58 -0.12 -6.44
C GLN A 108 29.00 -1.35 -5.63
N MET A 109 28.22 -1.73 -4.61
CA MET A 109 28.52 -2.80 -3.67
C MET A 109 28.03 -4.18 -4.16
N GLU A 110 28.64 -5.23 -3.59
CA GLU A 110 28.14 -6.60 -3.69
C GLU A 110 27.12 -6.86 -2.58
N HIS A 111 26.05 -7.55 -2.92
CA HIS A 111 24.96 -7.90 -2.02
C HIS A 111 24.82 -9.42 -1.90
N ASN A 112 24.47 -9.88 -0.71
CA ASN A 112 24.12 -11.27 -0.44
C ASN A 112 22.63 -11.50 -0.72
N ILE A 113 22.33 -12.18 -1.83
CA ILE A 113 20.97 -12.49 -2.25
C ILE A 113 20.46 -13.79 -1.64
N GLU A 114 21.36 -14.68 -1.22
CA GLU A 114 21.02 -15.90 -0.47
C GLU A 114 20.45 -15.56 0.91
N GLU A 115 21.06 -14.59 1.58
CA GLU A 115 20.63 -14.09 2.89
C GLU A 115 20.46 -12.57 2.85
N ILE A 116 19.34 -12.11 2.27
CA ILE A 116 19.12 -10.66 2.02
C ILE A 116 19.14 -9.80 3.28
N LEU A 117 18.82 -10.37 4.45
CA LEU A 117 18.86 -9.70 5.74
C LEU A 117 20.27 -9.57 6.32
N SER A 118 21.30 -10.13 5.68
CA SER A 118 22.71 -9.95 6.08
C SER A 118 23.34 -8.68 5.49
N ASN A 119 22.63 -7.97 4.60
CA ASN A 119 23.13 -6.75 3.96
C ASN A 119 22.92 -5.52 4.88
N GLU A 120 23.71 -5.40 5.95
CA GLU A 120 23.54 -4.37 6.99
C GLU A 120 23.38 -2.95 6.43
N ARG A 121 24.28 -2.50 5.55
CA ARG A 121 24.21 -1.15 4.97
C ARG A 121 22.98 -0.92 4.10
N LEU A 122 22.49 -1.96 3.42
CA LEU A 122 21.25 -1.89 2.66
C LEU A 122 20.04 -1.79 3.59
N LEU A 123 20.05 -2.54 4.69
CA LEU A 123 19.01 -2.46 5.71
C LEU A 123 18.98 -1.07 6.36
N ASP A 124 20.14 -0.52 6.72
CA ASP A 124 20.25 0.83 7.28
C ASP A 124 19.67 1.88 6.32
N PHE A 125 19.96 1.77 5.02
CA PHE A 125 19.37 2.66 4.01
C PHE A 125 17.84 2.52 3.93
N VAL A 126 17.32 1.29 3.93
CA VAL A 126 15.86 1.06 3.91
C VAL A 126 15.19 1.63 5.15
N GLU A 127 15.82 1.47 6.32
CA GLU A 127 15.31 2.02 7.57
C GLU A 127 15.29 3.55 7.53
N MET A 128 16.45 4.17 7.33
CA MET A 128 16.61 5.62 7.47
C MET A 128 15.94 6.41 6.34
N GLU A 129 16.01 5.92 5.10
CA GLU A 129 15.58 6.71 3.93
C GLU A 129 14.17 6.39 3.47
N LEU A 130 13.60 5.24 3.87
CA LEU A 130 12.27 4.83 3.45
C LEU A 130 11.32 4.61 4.64
N LEU A 131 11.69 3.76 5.62
CA LEU A 131 10.79 3.40 6.72
C LEU A 131 10.58 4.56 7.70
N ASP A 132 11.64 5.20 8.16
CA ASP A 132 11.59 6.35 9.06
C ASP A 132 10.72 7.48 8.48
N PRO A 133 10.93 7.96 7.23
CA PRO A 133 10.04 8.95 6.63
C PRO A 133 8.60 8.47 6.52
N THR A 134 8.37 7.22 6.11
CA THR A 134 7.03 6.65 5.94
C THR A 134 6.26 6.57 7.24
N THR A 135 6.92 6.21 8.33
CA THR A 135 6.29 6.03 9.64
C THR A 135 6.19 7.33 10.45
N SER A 136 6.94 8.36 10.05
CA SER A 136 6.93 9.69 10.65
C SER A 136 6.15 10.72 9.80
N PHE A 137 6.83 11.56 9.04
CA PHE A 137 6.24 12.76 8.41
C PHE A 137 5.56 12.49 7.06
N ARG A 138 5.87 11.37 6.37
CA ARG A 138 5.21 10.93 5.12
C ARG A 138 4.09 9.91 5.34
N LYS A 139 3.71 9.62 6.58
CA LYS A 139 2.67 8.62 6.91
C LYS A 139 1.33 8.91 6.23
N TRP A 140 0.98 10.18 6.09
CA TRP A 140 -0.25 10.59 5.39
C TRP A 140 -0.14 10.36 3.88
N GLU A 141 1.05 10.47 3.28
CA GLU A 141 1.26 10.19 1.86
C GLU A 141 1.13 8.70 1.58
N TYR A 142 1.63 7.85 2.48
CA TYR A 142 1.37 6.41 2.43
C TYR A 142 -0.12 6.10 2.48
N GLY A 143 -0.85 6.70 3.42
CA GLY A 143 -2.31 6.54 3.51
C GLY A 143 -3.09 7.01 2.28
N ARG A 144 -2.68 8.14 1.70
CA ARG A 144 -3.21 8.66 0.42
C ARG A 144 -2.95 7.67 -0.71
N TYR A 145 -1.73 7.16 -0.79
CA TYR A 145 -1.34 6.18 -1.81
C TYR A 145 -2.13 4.88 -1.68
N VAL A 146 -2.21 4.34 -0.46
CA VAL A 146 -3.00 3.14 -0.13
C VAL A 146 -4.45 3.31 -0.57
N MET A 147 -5.07 4.45 -0.25
CA MET A 147 -6.46 4.72 -0.64
C MET A 147 -6.65 4.69 -2.16
N ALA A 148 -5.73 5.30 -2.92
CA ALA A 148 -5.77 5.27 -4.38
C ALA A 148 -5.54 3.84 -4.93
N TYR A 149 -4.48 3.18 -4.48
CA TYR A 149 -4.07 1.86 -4.94
C TYR A 149 -5.14 0.79 -4.64
N VAL A 150 -5.59 0.69 -3.39
CA VAL A 150 -6.62 -0.26 -2.97
C VAL A 150 -7.97 0.11 -3.58
N GLY A 151 -8.27 1.41 -3.67
CA GLY A 151 -9.46 1.92 -4.34
C GLY A 151 -9.57 1.42 -5.78
N GLN A 152 -8.47 1.47 -6.52
CA GLN A 152 -8.40 0.98 -7.90
C GLN A 152 -8.37 -0.55 -7.99
N THR A 153 -7.47 -1.20 -7.25
CA THR A 153 -7.18 -2.64 -7.42
C THR A 153 -8.22 -3.55 -6.76
N VAL A 154 -8.78 -3.15 -5.62
CA VAL A 154 -9.77 -3.95 -4.88
C VAL A 154 -11.18 -3.47 -5.21
N PHE A 155 -11.42 -2.16 -5.19
CA PHE A 155 -12.78 -1.60 -5.28
C PHE A 155 -13.13 -0.99 -6.64
N GLY A 156 -12.21 -1.00 -7.62
CA GLY A 156 -12.39 -0.30 -8.90
C GLY A 156 -13.51 -0.86 -9.79
N HIS A 157 -13.94 -2.09 -9.56
CA HIS A 157 -15.06 -2.72 -10.28
C HIS A 157 -16.44 -2.25 -9.80
N ILE A 158 -16.51 -1.58 -8.65
CA ILE A 158 -17.77 -1.06 -8.11
C ILE A 158 -18.14 0.21 -8.88
N LYS A 159 -19.42 0.35 -9.26
CA LYS A 159 -19.91 1.46 -10.08
C LYS A 159 -20.15 2.73 -9.25
N TRP A 160 -19.10 3.29 -8.68
CA TRP A 160 -19.14 4.47 -7.81
C TRP A 160 -19.78 5.70 -8.47
N ASP A 161 -19.52 5.91 -9.77
CA ASP A 161 -20.04 7.06 -10.53
C ASP A 161 -21.56 7.09 -10.68
N ASN A 162 -22.23 5.95 -10.47
CA ASN A 162 -23.70 5.87 -10.56
C ASN A 162 -24.40 6.33 -9.27
N VAL A 163 -23.66 6.66 -8.21
CA VAL A 163 -24.23 7.15 -6.95
C VAL A 163 -24.46 8.66 -7.06
N LEU A 164 -25.73 9.07 -7.10
CA LEU A 164 -26.13 10.47 -7.25
C LEU A 164 -25.97 11.25 -5.94
N ASP A 165 -26.52 10.71 -4.84
CA ASP A 165 -26.44 11.32 -3.50
C ASP A 165 -25.33 10.67 -2.67
N LYS A 166 -24.11 11.17 -2.85
CA LYS A 166 -22.89 10.68 -2.20
C LYS A 166 -22.92 10.82 -0.68
N LYS A 167 -23.41 11.95 -0.17
CA LYS A 167 -23.47 12.24 1.27
C LYS A 167 -24.45 11.29 1.97
N SER A 168 -25.67 11.13 1.44
CA SER A 168 -26.64 10.20 2.02
C SER A 168 -26.18 8.75 1.88
N CYS A 169 -25.51 8.39 0.79
CA CYS A 169 -24.93 7.07 0.60
C CYS A 169 -23.91 6.73 1.70
N LEU A 170 -22.96 7.64 1.99
CA LEU A 170 -21.96 7.45 3.04
C LEU A 170 -22.57 7.34 4.44
N GLN A 171 -23.58 8.15 4.75
CA GLN A 171 -24.29 8.05 6.04
C GLN A 171 -24.94 6.66 6.21
N LYS A 172 -25.65 6.19 5.18
CA LYS A 172 -26.33 4.90 5.21
C LYS A 172 -25.38 3.71 5.21
N LEU A 173 -24.21 3.88 4.60
CA LEU A 173 -23.14 2.89 4.69
C LEU A 173 -22.71 2.74 6.15
N GLY A 174 -22.50 3.86 6.85
CA GLY A 174 -22.17 3.84 8.27
C GLY A 174 -23.21 3.11 9.10
N GLU A 175 -24.47 3.50 8.97
CA GLU A 175 -25.60 2.84 9.64
C GLU A 175 -25.67 1.33 9.33
N GLN A 176 -25.45 0.91 8.08
CA GLN A 176 -25.44 -0.52 7.73
C GLN A 176 -24.27 -1.28 8.32
N LEU A 177 -23.07 -0.69 8.35
CA LEU A 177 -21.89 -1.31 8.93
C LEU A 177 -22.06 -1.48 10.44
N ASP A 178 -22.72 -0.53 11.11
CA ASP A 178 -23.04 -0.62 12.53
C ASP A 178 -24.01 -1.78 12.82
N ILE A 179 -25.02 -2.00 11.97
CA ILE A 179 -25.99 -3.10 12.13
C ILE A 179 -25.36 -4.49 11.92
N GLN A 180 -24.25 -4.61 11.19
CA GLN A 180 -23.54 -5.90 10.95
C GLN A 180 -22.68 -6.36 12.16
N ASP A 181 -23.18 -6.18 13.37
CA ASP A 181 -22.47 -6.60 14.58
C ASP A 181 -22.09 -8.09 14.55
N GLY A 182 -20.82 -8.35 14.84
CA GLY A 182 -20.21 -9.69 14.86
C GLY A 182 -19.45 -10.12 13.61
N LYS A 183 -19.56 -9.41 12.47
CA LYS A 183 -18.81 -9.75 11.22
C LYS A 183 -17.58 -8.89 10.95
N MET A 184 -17.54 -7.66 11.44
CA MET A 184 -16.43 -6.72 11.30
C MET A 184 -16.23 -5.97 12.60
N ASP A 185 -14.98 -5.72 12.97
CA ASP A 185 -14.69 -4.85 14.10
C ASP A 185 -14.80 -3.36 13.73
N SER A 186 -14.70 -2.49 14.73
CA SER A 186 -14.83 -1.05 14.55
C SER A 186 -13.78 -0.46 13.61
N GLN A 187 -12.55 -0.98 13.60
CA GLN A 187 -11.48 -0.47 12.75
C GLN A 187 -11.72 -0.86 11.29
N GLU A 188 -12.17 -2.07 11.02
CA GLU A 188 -12.58 -2.53 9.69
C GLU A 188 -13.77 -1.74 9.15
N LYS A 189 -14.79 -1.50 9.99
CA LYS A 189 -15.94 -0.66 9.62
C LYS A 189 -15.46 0.74 9.23
N LEU A 190 -14.59 1.35 10.03
CA LEU A 190 -14.05 2.68 9.76
C LEU A 190 -13.18 2.71 8.50
N PHE A 191 -12.33 1.70 8.28
CA PHE A 191 -11.56 1.57 7.06
C PHE A 191 -12.46 1.53 5.81
N LEU A 192 -13.52 0.72 5.82
CA LEU A 192 -14.46 0.68 4.69
C LEU A 192 -15.19 1.99 4.46
N GLN A 193 -15.56 2.70 5.53
CA GLN A 193 -16.16 4.04 5.41
C GLN A 193 -15.18 5.01 4.76
N MET A 194 -13.91 5.00 5.16
CA MET A 194 -12.89 5.88 4.58
C MET A 194 -12.59 5.52 3.12
N MET A 195 -12.51 4.23 2.79
CA MET A 195 -12.35 3.77 1.40
C MET A 195 -13.53 4.20 0.53
N ALA A 196 -14.78 4.01 1.00
CA ALA A 196 -15.96 4.47 0.27
C ALA A 196 -16.00 5.99 0.13
N LYS A 197 -15.60 6.74 1.16
CA LYS A 197 -15.48 8.20 1.08
C LYS A 197 -14.43 8.61 0.04
N GLY A 198 -13.28 7.92 0.00
CA GLY A 198 -12.24 8.16 -1.00
C GLY A 198 -12.70 7.93 -2.43
N MET A 199 -13.53 6.91 -2.65
CA MET A 199 -14.09 6.62 -3.98
C MET A 199 -15.22 7.59 -4.39
N LEU A 200 -16.05 8.03 -3.45
CA LEU A 200 -17.20 8.90 -3.75
C LEU A 200 -16.84 10.39 -3.76
N GLU A 201 -16.06 10.84 -2.77
CA GLU A 201 -15.73 12.25 -2.55
C GLU A 201 -14.21 12.44 -2.31
N PRO A 202 -13.35 12.08 -3.27
CA PRO A 202 -11.89 12.13 -3.11
C PRO A 202 -11.37 13.51 -2.70
N GLN A 203 -12.01 14.59 -3.18
CA GLN A 203 -11.67 15.97 -2.86
C GLN A 203 -12.03 16.40 -1.41
N LYS A 204 -12.76 15.57 -0.67
CA LYS A 204 -13.15 15.83 0.74
C LYS A 204 -12.36 15.01 1.74
N ILE A 205 -11.38 14.24 1.29
CA ILE A 205 -10.47 13.50 2.17
C ILE A 205 -9.43 14.46 2.73
N ASN A 206 -9.23 14.43 4.04
CA ASN A 206 -8.22 15.23 4.73
C ASN A 206 -7.03 14.39 5.21
N ILE A 207 -5.98 15.06 5.69
CA ILE A 207 -4.73 14.42 6.17
C ILE A 207 -4.99 13.42 7.29
N ALA A 208 -5.89 13.71 8.24
CA ALA A 208 -6.19 12.81 9.34
C ALA A 208 -6.83 11.50 8.87
N GLU A 209 -7.68 11.58 7.84
CA GLU A 209 -8.29 10.40 7.21
C GLU A 209 -7.27 9.58 6.42
N PHE A 210 -6.32 10.23 5.75
CA PHE A 210 -5.19 9.52 5.15
C PHE A 210 -4.33 8.83 6.22
N LEU A 211 -3.98 9.52 7.31
CA LEU A 211 -3.22 8.94 8.42
C LEU A 211 -3.94 7.72 9.01
N LEU A 212 -5.26 7.78 9.14
CA LEU A 212 -6.06 6.68 9.64
C LEU A 212 -5.99 5.46 8.72
N VAL A 213 -6.17 5.68 7.42
CA VAL A 213 -6.05 4.59 6.42
C VAL A 213 -4.64 4.01 6.40
N GLY A 214 -3.61 4.86 6.37
CA GLY A 214 -2.22 4.43 6.36
C GLY A 214 -1.85 3.61 7.59
N SER A 215 -2.20 4.09 8.79
CA SER A 215 -1.93 3.37 10.05
C SER A 215 -2.67 2.04 10.09
N TYR A 216 -3.95 2.04 9.72
CA TYR A 216 -4.75 0.82 9.72
C TYR A 216 -4.17 -0.23 8.77
N VAL A 217 -3.77 0.17 7.55
CA VAL A 217 -3.16 -0.76 6.58
C VAL A 217 -1.79 -1.23 7.03
N GLN A 218 -0.97 -0.36 7.63
CA GLN A 218 0.32 -0.74 8.20
C GLN A 218 0.15 -1.85 9.26
N GLU A 219 -0.77 -1.65 10.21
CA GLU A 219 -1.01 -2.55 11.35
C GLU A 219 -1.77 -3.83 10.96
N ASN A 220 -2.64 -3.78 9.94
CA ASN A 220 -3.59 -4.85 9.65
C ASN A 220 -3.42 -5.49 8.26
N MET A 221 -2.30 -5.26 7.56
CA MET A 221 -2.12 -5.71 6.17
C MET A 221 -2.42 -7.19 5.95
N MET A 222 -1.93 -8.08 6.83
CA MET A 222 -2.18 -9.52 6.72
C MET A 222 -3.66 -9.86 6.83
N ARG A 223 -4.34 -9.27 7.82
CA ARG A 223 -5.77 -9.45 8.03
C ARG A 223 -6.57 -8.90 6.85
N LEU A 224 -6.20 -7.72 6.37
CA LEU A 224 -6.80 -7.11 5.18
C LEU A 224 -6.65 -8.02 3.97
N SER A 225 -5.46 -8.55 3.72
CA SER A 225 -5.21 -9.45 2.57
C SER A 225 -6.11 -10.68 2.58
N ALA A 226 -6.48 -11.20 3.76
CA ALA A 226 -7.42 -12.33 3.87
C ALA A 226 -8.88 -11.91 3.66
N ARG A 227 -9.21 -10.62 3.82
CA ARG A 227 -10.59 -10.10 3.89
C ARG A 227 -11.00 -9.18 2.75
N THR A 228 -10.07 -8.72 1.91
CA THR A 228 -10.33 -7.78 0.80
C THR A 228 -11.48 -8.23 -0.09
N THR A 229 -11.57 -9.53 -0.40
CA THR A 229 -12.65 -10.08 -1.24
C THR A 229 -14.02 -9.91 -0.58
N ASP A 230 -14.14 -10.20 0.71
CA ASP A 230 -15.41 -10.08 1.45
C ASP A 230 -15.78 -8.62 1.65
N MET A 231 -14.82 -7.78 2.02
CA MET A 231 -14.97 -6.33 2.11
C MET A 231 -15.47 -5.72 0.80
N SER A 232 -14.89 -6.14 -0.32
CA SER A 232 -15.31 -5.68 -1.65
C SER A 232 -16.73 -6.12 -2.00
N LYS A 233 -17.12 -7.36 -1.66
CA LYS A 233 -18.49 -7.83 -1.87
C LYS A 233 -19.50 -7.04 -1.03
N ILE A 234 -19.14 -6.71 0.21
CA ILE A 234 -19.99 -5.93 1.12
C ILE A 234 -20.23 -4.54 0.53
N LEU A 235 -19.15 -3.82 0.19
CA LEU A 235 -19.27 -2.49 -0.42
C LEU A 235 -19.99 -2.54 -1.78
N GLY A 236 -19.63 -3.47 -2.66
CA GLY A 236 -20.26 -3.61 -3.97
C GLY A 236 -21.77 -3.88 -3.88
N SER A 237 -22.18 -4.77 -2.98
CA SER A 237 -23.59 -5.08 -2.74
C SER A 237 -24.35 -3.88 -2.17
N PHE A 238 -23.72 -3.12 -1.26
CA PHE A 238 -24.31 -1.91 -0.70
C PHE A 238 -24.54 -0.85 -1.79
N ILE A 239 -23.49 -0.53 -2.56
CA ILE A 239 -23.55 0.49 -3.60
C ILE A 239 -24.57 0.11 -4.68
N GLN A 240 -24.62 -1.15 -5.09
CA GLN A 240 -25.62 -1.62 -6.06
C GLN A 240 -27.07 -1.42 -5.58
N LYS A 241 -27.34 -1.66 -4.30
CA LYS A 241 -28.66 -1.42 -3.69
C LYS A 241 -28.99 0.07 -3.65
N GLU A 242 -28.03 0.90 -3.26
CA GLU A 242 -28.23 2.36 -3.20
C GLU A 242 -28.50 2.96 -4.58
N VAL A 243 -27.74 2.56 -5.60
CA VAL A 243 -27.97 2.98 -7.00
C VAL A 243 -29.38 2.57 -7.47
N SER A 244 -29.78 1.33 -7.20
CA SER A 244 -31.13 0.84 -7.56
C SER A 244 -32.23 1.64 -6.86
N ARG A 245 -32.04 1.97 -5.57
CA ARG A 245 -33.00 2.76 -4.79
C ARG A 245 -33.10 4.20 -5.27
N GLN A 246 -32.01 4.80 -5.71
CA GLN A 246 -32.01 6.16 -6.26
C GLN A 246 -32.74 6.21 -7.60
N LYS A 247 -32.53 5.23 -8.49
CA LYS A 247 -33.29 5.10 -9.75
C LYS A 247 -34.80 4.93 -9.53
N GLY A 248 -35.20 4.17 -8.51
CA GLY A 248 -36.62 3.99 -8.16
C GLY A 248 -37.33 5.25 -7.66
N LYS A 249 -36.59 6.32 -7.33
CA LYS A 249 -37.16 7.62 -6.96
C LYS A 249 -37.45 8.53 -8.17
N GLU A 250 -36.98 8.17 -9.36
CA GLU A 250 -37.23 8.89 -10.63
C GLU A 250 -38.41 8.26 -11.42
N GLY A 251 -39.37 7.64 -10.74
CA GLY A 251 -40.61 7.17 -11.38
C GLY A 251 -41.38 8.32 -12.04
N PRO A 252 -42.18 8.06 -13.11
CA PRO A 252 -42.71 9.11 -13.96
C PRO A 252 -43.53 10.10 -13.14
N SER A 253 -43.18 11.37 -13.25
CA SER A 253 -44.05 12.47 -12.84
C SER A 253 -45.32 12.39 -13.68
N LEU A 254 -46.40 11.90 -13.07
CA LEU A 254 -47.77 11.97 -13.61
C LEU A 254 -48.22 13.42 -13.74
#